data_AF-A0A7H0G1T6-F1
#
_entry.id   AF-A0A7H0G1T6-F1
#
_cell.length_a   1.000
_cell.length_b   1.000
_cell.length_c   1.000
_cell.angle_alpha   90.00
_cell.angle_beta   90.00
_cell.angle_gamma   90.00
#
_symmetry.space_group_name_H-M   'P 1'
#
loop_
_entity.id
_entity.type
_entity.pdbx_description
1 polymer ?
#
loop_
_entity_poly.entity_id
_entity_poly.type
_entity_poly.pdbx_seq_one_letter_code
_entity_poly.pdbx_strand_id
1 'polypeptide(L)'
;MDKDQANAASDALMAPTKAAQTRQTERVLANPAKPTWRVIGFGLIGGGVGTAIGAGSGHGVLYGSVGFAIGVALGTAAARRQP
;
A
#
# COMPACT_ATOMS: atom_id res chain seq x y z
N MET A 1 23.29 -45.77 6.07
CA MET A 1 23.22 -44.31 5.90
C MET A 1 22.04 -43.84 6.73
N ASP A 2 22.34 -43.24 7.89
CA ASP A 2 21.36 -42.87 8.91
C ASP A 2 20.44 -41.76 8.43
N LYS A 3 19.13 -41.92 8.68
CA LYS A 3 18.11 -40.91 8.37
C LYS A 3 18.40 -39.56 9.05
N ASP A 4 19.12 -39.61 10.17
CA ASP A 4 19.55 -38.43 10.92
C ASP A 4 20.62 -37.61 10.19
N GLN A 5 21.47 -38.27 9.38
CA GLN A 5 22.45 -37.59 8.51
C GLN A 5 21.77 -36.86 7.33
N ALA A 6 20.70 -37.45 6.78
CA ALA A 6 19.92 -36.85 5.70
C ALA A 6 19.14 -35.61 6.18
N ASN A 7 18.61 -35.64 7.42
CA ASN A 7 17.95 -34.49 8.02
C ASN A 7 18.94 -33.37 8.36
N ALA A 8 20.10 -33.69 8.92
CA ALA A 8 21.13 -32.69 9.24
C ALA A 8 21.68 -31.99 7.97
N ALA A 9 21.83 -32.73 6.87
CA ALA A 9 22.23 -32.15 5.58
C ALA A 9 21.13 -31.26 4.97
N SER A 10 19.86 -31.63 5.14
CA SER A 10 18.72 -30.85 4.65
C SER A 10 18.54 -29.54 5.43
N ASP A 11 18.76 -29.56 6.76
CA ASP A 11 18.73 -28.36 7.59
C ASP A 11 19.89 -27.41 7.30
N ALA A 12 21.09 -27.94 7.02
CA ALA A 12 22.24 -27.15 6.61
C ALA A 12 22.03 -26.45 5.25
N LEU A 13 21.35 -27.10 4.31
CA LEU A 13 20.94 -26.47 3.03
C LEU A 13 19.79 -25.46 3.18
N MET A 14 18.92 -25.62 4.19
CA MET A 14 17.78 -24.72 4.46
C MET A 14 18.16 -23.49 5.30
N ALA A 15 19.30 -23.50 5.99
CA ALA A 15 19.82 -22.38 6.78
C ALA A 15 19.97 -21.05 5.98
N PRO A 16 20.58 -21.02 4.77
CA PRO A 16 20.65 -19.78 3.98
C PRO A 16 19.26 -19.31 3.53
N THR A 17 18.33 -20.24 3.28
CA THR A 17 16.95 -19.95 2.85
C THR A 17 16.11 -19.36 3.97
N LYS A 18 16.23 -19.88 5.20
CA LYS A 18 15.59 -19.32 6.40
C LYS A 18 16.12 -17.92 6.70
N ALA A 19 17.42 -17.69 6.56
CA ALA A 19 18.04 -16.37 6.73
C ALA A 19 17.61 -15.37 5.65
N ALA A 20 17.45 -15.83 4.40
CA ALA A 20 16.92 -15.01 3.32
C ALA A 20 15.44 -14.68 3.53
N GLN A 21 14.62 -15.65 3.97
CA GLN A 21 13.21 -15.42 4.30
C GLN A 21 13.04 -14.46 5.46
N THR A 22 13.82 -14.58 6.54
CA THR A 22 13.73 -13.62 7.66
C THR A 22 14.03 -12.20 7.20
N ARG A 23 15.07 -12.00 6.38
CA ARG A 23 15.35 -10.68 5.78
C ARG A 23 14.26 -10.22 4.82
N GLN A 24 13.59 -11.13 4.13
CA GLN A 24 12.50 -10.80 3.21
C GLN A 24 11.24 -10.38 3.97
N THR A 25 10.89 -11.10 5.04
CA THR A 25 9.79 -10.75 5.94
C THR A 25 10.05 -9.41 6.64
N GLU A 26 11.30 -9.18 7.08
CA GLU A 26 11.71 -7.90 7.66
C GLU A 26 11.62 -6.77 6.64
N ARG A 27 11.99 -6.99 5.36
CA ARG A 27 11.80 -6.00 4.28
C ARG A 27 10.34 -5.75 3.92
N VAL A 28 9.47 -6.75 4.01
CA VAL A 28 8.02 -6.60 3.77
C VAL A 28 7.37 -5.83 4.92
N LEU A 29 7.79 -6.10 6.16
CA LEU A 29 7.29 -5.39 7.35
C LEU A 29 7.87 -3.96 7.45
N ALA A 30 9.10 -3.75 6.99
CA ALA A 30 9.79 -2.46 6.95
C ALA A 30 9.47 -1.62 5.71
N ASN A 31 8.52 -2.04 4.87
CA ASN A 31 7.92 -1.17 3.87
C ASN A 31 6.60 -0.63 4.45
N PRO A 32 6.63 0.36 5.37
CA PRO A 32 5.40 1.01 5.79
C PRO A 32 4.78 1.53 4.51
N ALA A 33 3.53 1.14 4.23
CA ALA A 33 2.78 1.60 3.08
C ALA A 33 2.95 3.12 2.93
N LYS A 34 3.87 3.53 2.05
CA LYS A 34 4.18 4.94 1.78
C LYS A 34 2.88 5.62 1.38
N PRO A 35 2.74 6.91 1.70
CA PRO A 35 1.65 7.51 2.47
C PRO A 35 0.24 7.28 1.90
N THR A 36 -0.20 6.02 1.82
CA THR A 36 -1.49 5.65 1.22
C THR A 36 -2.64 6.30 1.97
N TRP A 37 -2.52 6.46 3.29
CA TRP A 37 -3.51 7.15 4.12
C TRP A 37 -3.71 8.62 3.74
N ARG A 38 -2.64 9.33 3.34
CA ARG A 38 -2.76 10.73 2.90
C ARG A 38 -3.45 10.80 1.54
N VAL A 39 -3.12 9.89 0.63
CA VAL A 39 -3.76 9.79 -0.69
C VAL A 39 -5.25 9.46 -0.57
N ILE A 40 -5.60 8.50 0.29
CA ILE A 40 -6.98 8.15 0.61
C ILE A 40 -7.71 9.34 1.24
N GLY A 41 -7.08 10.03 2.20
CA GLY A 41 -7.65 11.22 2.84
C GLY A 41 -7.97 12.34 1.86
N PHE A 42 -7.03 12.67 0.97
CA PHE A 42 -7.28 13.67 -0.08
C PHE A 42 -8.36 13.22 -1.07
N GLY A 43 -8.38 11.94 -1.43
CA GLY A 43 -9.44 11.35 -2.27
C GLY A 43 -10.82 11.52 -1.64
N LEU A 44 -10.98 11.17 -0.36
CA LEU A 44 -12.27 11.29 0.35
C LEU A 44 -12.72 12.75 0.48
N ILE A 45 -11.81 13.68 0.77
CA ILE A 45 -12.12 15.12 0.81
C ILE A 45 -12.59 15.59 -0.56
N GLY A 46 -11.83 15.28 -1.62
CA GLY A 46 -12.20 15.64 -2.98
C GLY A 46 -13.54 15.05 -3.40
N GLY A 47 -13.79 13.78 -3.06
CA GLY A 47 -15.06 13.11 -3.36
C GLY A 47 -16.25 13.68 -2.60
N GLY A 48 -16.06 14.06 -1.33
CA GLY A 48 -17.08 14.74 -0.53
C GLY A 48 -17.46 16.10 -1.11
N VAL A 49 -16.45 16.92 -1.48
CA VAL A 49 -16.66 18.23 -2.12
C VAL A 49 -17.37 18.07 -3.46
N GLY A 50 -16.91 17.12 -4.30
CA GLY A 50 -17.54 16.83 -5.58
C GLY A 50 -18.99 16.37 -5.42
N THR A 51 -19.27 15.52 -4.43
CA THR A 51 -20.63 15.06 -4.15
C THR A 51 -21.53 16.21 -3.70
N ALA A 52 -21.04 17.09 -2.82
CA ALA A 52 -21.80 18.25 -2.35
C ALA A 52 -22.14 19.23 -3.49
N ILE A 53 -21.19 19.48 -4.40
CA ILE A 53 -21.41 20.33 -5.57
C ILE A 53 -22.40 19.67 -6.54
N GLY A 54 -22.19 18.39 -6.86
CA GLY A 54 -23.06 17.67 -7.80
C GLY A 54 -24.46 17.38 -7.26
N ALA A 55 -24.65 17.35 -5.93
CA ALA A 55 -25.96 17.14 -5.31
C ALA A 55 -26.95 18.24 -5.70
N GLY A 56 -26.50 19.49 -5.83
CA GLY A 56 -27.33 20.60 -6.28
C GLY A 56 -27.83 20.48 -7.72
N SER A 57 -27.20 19.64 -8.54
CA SER A 57 -27.54 19.43 -9.95
C SER A 57 -28.03 18.00 -10.25
N GLY A 58 -28.25 17.16 -9.24
CA GLY A 58 -28.63 15.75 -9.41
C GLY A 58 -27.52 14.81 -9.91
N HIS A 59 -26.28 15.31 -9.99
CA HIS A 59 -25.10 14.58 -10.51
C HIS A 59 -24.06 14.29 -9.42
N GLY A 60 -24.49 14.19 -8.15
CA GLY A 60 -23.60 14.03 -6.98
C GLY A 60 -22.58 12.90 -7.11
N VAL A 61 -22.97 11.75 -7.66
CA VAL A 61 -22.07 10.58 -7.83
C VAL A 61 -20.99 10.84 -8.89
N LEU A 62 -21.35 11.50 -10.00
CA LEU A 62 -20.42 11.83 -11.07
C LEU A 62 -19.38 12.85 -10.58
N TYR A 63 -19.84 13.95 -9.99
CA TYR A 63 -18.94 14.97 -9.46
C TYR A 63 -18.14 14.46 -8.25
N GLY A 64 -18.71 13.57 -7.42
CA GLY A 64 -18.00 12.90 -6.34
C GLY A 64 -16.85 12.02 -6.86
N SER A 65 -17.05 11.31 -7.96
CA SER A 65 -16.01 10.49 -8.59
C SER A 65 -14.89 11.35 -9.18
N VAL A 66 -15.23 12.47 -9.84
CA VAL A 66 -14.27 13.46 -10.36
C VAL A 66 -13.46 14.10 -9.22
N GLY A 67 -14.15 14.52 -8.16
CA GLY A 67 -13.53 15.10 -6.98
C GLY A 67 -12.59 14.10 -6.29
N PHE A 68 -12.97 12.83 -6.20
CA PHE A 68 -12.12 11.78 -5.65
C PHE A 68 -10.84 11.58 -6.46
N ALA A 69 -10.95 11.51 -7.79
CA ALA A 69 -9.80 11.37 -8.68
C ALA A 69 -8.82 12.55 -8.55
N ILE A 70 -9.33 13.79 -8.47
CA ILE A 70 -8.52 14.99 -8.24
C ILE A 70 -7.82 14.93 -6.88
N GLY A 71 -8.56 14.53 -5.83
CA GLY A 71 -8.02 14.37 -4.49
C GLY A 71 -6.88 13.34 -4.43
N VAL A 72 -7.05 12.18 -5.06
CA VAL A 72 -6.01 11.16 -5.17
C VAL A 72 -4.79 11.70 -5.93
N ALA A 73 -4.98 12.39 -7.05
CA ALA A 73 -3.88 12.97 -7.82
C ALA A 73 -3.07 13.99 -6.99
N LEU A 74 -3.75 14.87 -6.26
CA LEU A 74 -3.13 15.85 -5.36
C LEU A 74 -2.41 15.18 -4.19
N GLY A 75 -3.04 14.20 -3.55
CA GLY A 75 -2.42 13.44 -2.46
C GLY A 75 -1.16 12.71 -2.91
N THR A 76 -1.16 12.18 -4.13
CA THR A 76 -0.01 11.51 -4.74
C THR A 76 1.09 12.51 -5.11
N ALA A 77 0.73 13.67 -5.64
CA ALA A 77 1.68 14.75 -5.93
C ALA A 77 2.31 15.33 -4.65
N ALA A 78 1.52 15.51 -3.59
CA ALA A 78 1.98 15.97 -2.28
C ALA A 78 2.90 14.94 -1.60
N ALA A 79 2.61 13.65 -1.77
CA ALA A 79 3.47 12.56 -1.29
C ALA A 79 4.84 12.54 -1.99
N ARG A 80 4.90 12.90 -3.28
CA ARG A 80 6.15 12.98 -4.05
C ARG A 80 6.95 14.26 -3.80
N ARG A 81 6.35 15.28 -3.18
CA ARG A 81 7.01 16.56 -2.85
C ARG A 81 7.59 16.60 -1.42
N GLN A 82 7.58 15.48 -0.69
CA GLN A 82 8.23 15.41 0.62
C GLN A 82 9.73 15.13 0.40
N PRO A 83 10.62 16.09 0.77
CA PRO A 83 12.06 15.91 0.66
C PRO A 83 12.60 14.80 1.56
#